data_AF-A3JWM8-F1
#
_entry.id   AF-A3JWM8-F1
#
_cell.length_a   1.000
_cell.length_b   1.000
_cell.length_c   1.000
_cell.angle_alpha   90.00
_cell.angle_beta   90.00
_cell.angle_gamma   90.00
#
_symmetry.space_group_name_H-M   'P 1'
#
loop_
_entity.id
_entity.type
_entity.pdbx_description
1 polymer ?
#
loop_
_entity_poly.entity_id
_entity_poly.type
_entity_poly.pdbx_seq_one_letter_code
_entity_poly.pdbx_strand_id
1 'polypeptide(L)'
;MKNIWCIIAFLLFVGSAYGQSQPPLTDPKTKSNLWIMWENISAGANCTAGQNCPNQKSFLSHFILNIPSTEAGQFFQSLEPMAKAKGSANIPHKRSPICLDNTNDVGPATPSTEAVNALTLAEKKDTLRGLNGVFVDLRAVIGPAGYKGTFGQVSHTHLSEQFALAGIPILSKDDMLLAPGKPELSIRFSPEIQGCRPWSLSFSLKQTMLLSRDLNVKLRNTSWSTSSGQDQSDIDYDVDDALRDVVKVFIHDYKLVNDPNYVPPVLNK
;
A
#
# COMPACT_ATOMS: atom_id res chain seq x y z
N MET A 1 -47.12 -43.80 -47.32
CA MET A 1 -47.42 -42.79 -46.29
C MET A 1 -46.13 -42.39 -45.58
N LYS A 2 -45.83 -41.09 -45.55
CA LYS A 2 -44.80 -40.36 -44.78
C LYS A 2 -43.31 -40.44 -45.20
N ASN A 3 -42.93 -39.46 -46.02
CA ASN A 3 -41.83 -38.48 -45.88
C ASN A 3 -40.35 -38.93 -45.92
N ILE A 4 -39.80 -39.00 -47.14
CA ILE A 4 -38.73 -38.16 -47.75
C ILE A 4 -37.86 -37.30 -46.78
N TRP A 5 -36.52 -37.45 -46.79
CA TRP A 5 -35.53 -36.54 -47.46
C TRP A 5 -34.07 -36.96 -47.25
N CYS A 6 -33.31 -36.85 -48.35
CA CYS A 6 -31.87 -37.05 -48.57
C CYS A 6 -30.95 -36.24 -47.63
N ILE A 7 -29.67 -36.62 -47.56
CA ILE A 7 -28.46 -35.79 -47.77
C ILE A 7 -27.24 -36.74 -47.72
N ILE A 8 -26.70 -37.13 -48.88
CA ILE A 8 -25.47 -36.63 -49.54
C ILE A 8 -24.17 -37.07 -48.83
N ALA A 9 -23.45 -37.96 -49.51
CA ALA A 9 -22.05 -38.29 -49.30
C ALA A 9 -21.12 -37.16 -49.78
N PHE A 10 -19.95 -36.97 -49.17
CA PHE A 10 -18.73 -36.59 -49.88
C PHE A 10 -17.48 -36.83 -49.01
N LEU A 11 -16.55 -37.62 -49.55
CA LEU A 11 -15.16 -37.74 -49.11
C LEU A 11 -14.43 -36.40 -49.30
N LEU A 12 -13.61 -35.97 -48.34
CA LEU A 12 -12.51 -35.03 -48.61
C LEU A 12 -11.22 -35.48 -47.92
N PHE A 13 -10.22 -35.67 -48.77
CA PHE A 13 -8.79 -35.64 -48.50
C PHE A 13 -8.33 -34.18 -48.24
N VAL A 14 -7.02 -34.01 -47.98
CA VAL A 14 -6.22 -32.77 -47.92
C VAL A 14 -6.20 -32.12 -46.52
N GLY A 15 -5.07 -31.78 -45.91
CA GLY A 15 -3.67 -31.73 -46.30
C GLY A 15 -2.87 -31.04 -45.18
N SER A 16 -1.57 -31.23 -45.17
CA SER A 16 -0.59 -30.63 -44.25
C SER A 16 -0.72 -29.11 -44.16
N ALA A 17 -0.62 -28.54 -42.96
CA ALA A 17 -0.32 -27.13 -42.78
C ALA A 17 0.66 -26.93 -41.60
N TYR A 18 1.95 -27.12 -41.92
CA TYR A 18 3.03 -26.38 -41.29
C TYR A 18 2.78 -24.87 -41.46
N GLY A 19 3.13 -24.07 -40.45
CA GLY A 19 3.42 -22.64 -40.61
C GLY A 19 2.23 -21.70 -40.39
N GLN A 20 2.07 -21.25 -39.15
CA GLN A 20 1.53 -19.93 -38.85
C GLN A 20 2.63 -19.17 -38.08
N SER A 21 3.07 -17.98 -38.45
CA SER A 21 2.77 -17.10 -39.57
C SER A 21 3.92 -16.09 -39.60
N GLN A 22 4.64 -15.97 -40.72
CA GLN A 22 5.48 -14.79 -40.94
C GLN A 22 4.57 -13.56 -40.80
N PRO A 23 4.98 -12.49 -40.08
CA PRO A 23 4.23 -11.26 -40.13
C PRO A 23 4.16 -10.79 -41.59
N PRO A 24 2.99 -10.35 -42.07
CA PRO A 24 2.81 -9.98 -43.47
C PRO A 24 3.74 -8.83 -43.85
N LEU A 25 4.15 -8.84 -45.12
CA LEU A 25 4.87 -7.75 -45.77
C LEU A 25 4.19 -6.41 -45.44
N THR A 26 5.01 -5.49 -44.97
CA THR A 26 4.75 -4.28 -44.20
C THR A 26 3.89 -3.24 -44.90
N ASP A 27 2.92 -2.66 -44.19
CA ASP A 27 2.26 -1.39 -44.57
C ASP A 27 3.31 -0.26 -44.58
N PRO A 28 3.48 0.47 -45.71
CA PRO A 28 4.43 1.57 -45.83
C PRO A 28 4.19 2.74 -44.86
N LYS A 29 3.07 2.76 -44.12
CA LYS A 29 2.80 3.74 -43.05
C LYS A 29 3.34 3.35 -41.68
N THR A 30 3.90 2.15 -41.52
CA THR A 30 4.45 1.70 -40.23
C THR A 30 5.87 2.24 -40.03
N LYS A 31 6.06 3.07 -39.00
CA LYS A 31 7.38 3.51 -38.55
C LYS A 31 7.90 2.54 -37.51
N SER A 32 9.07 1.97 -37.75
CA SER A 32 9.76 1.10 -36.80
C SER A 32 10.94 1.83 -36.18
N ASN A 33 11.20 1.59 -34.90
CA ASN A 33 12.42 2.00 -34.22
C ASN A 33 13.15 0.74 -33.78
N LEU A 34 14.47 0.71 -33.93
CA LEU A 34 15.29 -0.45 -33.57
C LEU A 34 16.24 -0.06 -32.44
N TRP A 35 16.19 -0.85 -31.37
CA TRP A 35 17.13 -0.74 -30.26
C TRP A 35 17.92 -2.03 -30.15
N ILE A 36 19.24 -1.91 -30.21
CA ILE A 36 20.16 -3.04 -30.10
C ILE A 36 21.00 -2.79 -28.86
N MET A 37 21.03 -3.77 -27.96
CA MET A 37 21.92 -3.75 -26.81
C MET A 37 22.75 -5.03 -26.77
N TRP A 38 24.02 -4.85 -26.47
CA TRP A 38 24.96 -5.90 -26.15
C TRP A 38 25.38 -5.75 -24.70
N GLU A 39 25.14 -6.80 -23.90
CA GLU A 39 25.66 -6.92 -22.55
C GLU A 39 26.88 -7.85 -22.58
N ASN A 40 27.99 -7.36 -22.05
CA ASN A 40 29.18 -8.15 -21.79
C ASN A 40 29.33 -8.37 -20.28
N ILE A 41 29.36 -9.64 -19.89
CA ILE A 41 29.50 -10.08 -18.49
C ILE A 41 30.89 -10.67 -18.34
N SER A 42 31.72 -10.05 -17.51
CA SER A 42 33.10 -10.46 -17.25
C SER A 42 33.34 -10.69 -15.77
N ALA A 43 34.28 -11.56 -15.43
CA ALA A 43 34.79 -11.63 -14.06
C ALA A 43 35.55 -10.34 -13.75
N GLY A 44 35.35 -9.77 -12.56
CA GLY A 44 36.04 -8.55 -12.16
C GLY A 44 37.57 -8.65 -12.28
N ALA A 45 38.23 -7.54 -12.64
CA ALA A 45 39.64 -7.48 -13.02
C ALA A 45 40.66 -8.09 -12.02
N ASN A 46 40.27 -8.34 -10.76
CA ASN A 46 41.12 -8.92 -9.72
C ASN A 46 40.68 -10.33 -9.27
N CYS A 47 39.95 -11.06 -10.12
CA CYS A 47 39.43 -12.37 -9.76
C CYS A 47 40.50 -13.47 -9.93
N THR A 48 40.88 -14.11 -8.81
CA THR A 48 41.74 -15.31 -8.82
C THR A 48 40.89 -16.58 -8.80
N ALA A 49 41.40 -17.67 -9.38
CA ALA A 49 40.68 -18.94 -9.47
C ALA A 49 40.30 -19.45 -8.05
N GLY A 50 39.00 -19.65 -7.82
CA GLY A 50 38.45 -20.17 -6.56
C GLY A 50 37.72 -19.15 -5.67
N GLN A 51 37.64 -17.87 -6.05
CA GLN A 51 36.85 -16.86 -5.34
C GLN A 51 35.50 -16.58 -6.02
N ASN A 52 34.45 -16.37 -5.22
CA ASN A 52 33.15 -15.89 -5.69
C ASN A 52 33.26 -14.40 -6.03
N CYS A 53 33.67 -14.10 -7.26
CA CYS A 53 33.80 -12.73 -7.74
C CYS A 53 32.46 -12.20 -8.26
N PRO A 54 32.10 -10.95 -7.94
CA PRO A 54 30.93 -10.32 -8.55
C PRO A 54 31.18 -10.14 -10.06
N ASN A 55 30.20 -10.53 -10.86
CA ASN A 55 30.21 -10.29 -12.29
C ASN A 55 30.19 -8.79 -12.56
N GLN A 56 31.14 -8.31 -13.37
CA GLN A 56 31.11 -6.96 -13.93
C GLN A 56 30.34 -7.00 -15.25
N LYS A 57 29.29 -6.19 -15.31
CA LYS A 57 28.45 -6.02 -16.51
C LYS A 57 28.84 -4.71 -17.20
N SER A 58 28.98 -4.75 -18.52
CA SER A 58 29.15 -3.58 -19.37
C SER A 58 28.16 -3.64 -20.52
N PHE A 59 27.64 -2.48 -20.94
CA PHE A 59 26.59 -2.41 -21.93
C PHE A 59 27.02 -1.51 -23.09
N LEU A 60 26.72 -1.94 -24.30
CA LEU A 60 26.81 -1.14 -25.51
C LEU A 60 25.43 -1.11 -26.15
N SER A 61 24.89 0.08 -26.41
CA SER A 61 23.57 0.24 -27.02
C SER A 61 23.59 1.17 -28.22
N HIS A 62 22.85 0.80 -29.26
CA HIS A 62 22.55 1.66 -30.40
C HIS A 62 21.04 1.80 -30.57
N PHE A 63 20.59 3.04 -30.79
CA PHE A 63 19.20 3.35 -31.07
C PHE A 63 19.06 3.96 -32.46
N ILE A 64 18.26 3.32 -33.30
CA ILE A 64 18.02 3.71 -34.70
C ILE A 64 16.55 4.10 -34.83
N LEU A 65 16.32 5.37 -35.13
CA LEU A 65 15.01 5.96 -35.31
C LEU A 65 14.51 5.80 -36.75
N ASN A 66 13.21 5.54 -36.90
CA ASN A 66 12.51 5.48 -38.20
C ASN A 66 13.14 4.51 -39.21
N ILE A 67 13.68 3.39 -38.75
CA ILE A 67 14.17 2.34 -39.64
C ILE A 67 13.00 1.76 -40.45
N PRO A 68 13.16 1.57 -41.77
CA PRO A 68 12.17 0.84 -42.56
C PRO A 68 11.91 -0.55 -41.99
N SER A 69 10.64 -0.93 -41.85
CA SER A 69 10.26 -2.21 -41.24
C SER A 69 10.86 -3.43 -41.95
N THR A 70 11.10 -3.33 -43.26
CA THR A 70 11.80 -4.36 -44.06
C THR A 70 13.26 -4.53 -43.64
N GLU A 71 13.99 -3.44 -43.43
CA GLU A 71 15.40 -3.45 -42.99
C GLU A 71 15.52 -3.97 -41.55
N ALA A 72 14.64 -3.52 -40.66
CA ALA A 72 14.58 -4.05 -39.29
C ALA A 72 14.29 -5.56 -39.27
N GLY A 73 13.35 -6.02 -40.10
CA GLY A 73 13.03 -7.44 -40.24
C GLY A 73 14.21 -8.26 -40.76
N GLN A 74 14.92 -7.79 -41.78
CA GLN A 74 16.12 -8.44 -42.31
C GLN A 74 17.24 -8.53 -41.28
N PHE A 75 17.44 -7.49 -40.47
CA PHE A 75 18.40 -7.52 -39.37
C PHE A 75 18.10 -8.65 -38.38
N PHE A 76 16.86 -8.80 -37.90
CA PHE A 76 16.50 -9.87 -36.98
C PHE A 76 16.58 -11.27 -37.63
N GLN A 77 16.18 -11.40 -38.89
CA GLN A 77 16.35 -12.64 -39.66
C GLN A 77 17.82 -13.07 -39.74
N SER A 78 18.76 -12.12 -39.84
CA SER A 78 20.19 -12.42 -39.86
C SER A 78 20.70 -12.99 -38.52
N LEU A 79 20.04 -12.66 -37.40
CA LEU A 79 20.38 -13.15 -36.06
C LEU A 79 19.70 -14.48 -35.70
N GLU A 80 18.65 -14.87 -36.44
CA GLU A 80 17.86 -16.07 -36.15
C GLU A 80 18.67 -17.37 -36.01
N PRO A 81 19.65 -17.68 -36.89
CA PRO A 81 20.39 -18.94 -36.77
C PRO A 81 21.10 -19.06 -35.41
N MET A 82 21.70 -17.95 -34.96
CA MET A 82 22.38 -17.89 -33.67
C MET A 82 21.39 -17.93 -32.50
N ALA A 83 20.28 -17.19 -32.60
CA ALA A 83 19.24 -17.18 -31.58
C ALA A 83 18.56 -18.55 -31.43
N LYS A 84 18.33 -19.28 -32.53
CA LYS A 84 17.77 -20.65 -32.51
C LYS A 84 18.71 -21.61 -31.78
N ALA A 85 20.01 -21.55 -32.07
CA ALA A 85 21.01 -22.38 -31.40
C ALA A 85 21.12 -22.12 -29.89
N LYS A 86 20.68 -20.94 -29.42
CA LYS A 86 20.69 -20.55 -28.00
C LYS A 86 19.30 -20.54 -27.36
N GLY A 87 18.26 -21.01 -28.06
CA GLY A 87 16.91 -21.19 -27.52
C GLY A 87 16.07 -19.92 -27.38
N SER A 88 16.44 -18.82 -28.05
CA SER A 88 15.83 -17.50 -27.84
C SER A 88 15.32 -16.80 -29.12
N ALA A 89 15.15 -17.54 -30.22
CA ALA A 89 14.68 -16.96 -31.48
C ALA A 89 13.19 -16.57 -31.45
N ASN A 90 12.89 -15.38 -31.97
CA ASN A 90 11.54 -14.90 -32.30
C ASN A 90 10.53 -14.96 -31.15
N ILE A 91 10.95 -14.62 -29.92
CA ILE A 91 10.05 -14.53 -28.77
C ILE A 91 9.29 -13.18 -28.87
N PRO A 92 7.96 -13.19 -29.08
CA PRO A 92 7.19 -11.95 -29.09
C PRO A 92 7.00 -11.44 -27.66
N HIS A 93 7.31 -10.17 -27.43
CA HIS A 93 7.06 -9.52 -26.14
C HIS A 93 6.01 -8.42 -26.31
N LYS A 94 5.06 -8.33 -25.38
CA LYS A 94 4.08 -7.22 -25.33
C LYS A 94 4.69 -5.90 -24.84
N ARG A 95 5.87 -5.94 -24.21
CA ARG A 95 6.62 -4.80 -23.64
C ARG A 95 8.12 -5.00 -23.82
N SER A 96 8.90 -3.92 -23.75
CA SER A 96 10.36 -3.96 -23.86
C SER A 96 10.98 -4.89 -22.79
N PRO A 97 11.81 -5.88 -23.17
CA PRO A 97 12.46 -6.78 -22.23
C PRO A 97 13.39 -6.08 -21.23
N ILE A 98 13.88 -4.87 -21.55
CA ILE A 98 14.79 -4.09 -20.69
C ILE A 98 14.05 -3.41 -19.55
N CYS A 99 12.73 -3.27 -19.67
CA CYS A 99 11.87 -2.85 -18.56
C CYS A 99 11.52 -4.02 -17.63
N LEU A 100 12.11 -5.21 -17.80
CA LEU A 100 11.88 -6.37 -16.93
C LEU A 100 12.79 -6.39 -15.70
N ASP A 101 13.73 -5.45 -15.57
CA ASP A 101 14.70 -5.41 -14.47
C ASP A 101 14.13 -4.97 -13.12
N ASN A 102 12.80 -4.93 -12.94
CA ASN A 102 12.16 -4.92 -11.63
C ASN A 102 10.64 -5.26 -11.70
N THR A 103 10.22 -6.29 -12.42
CA THR A 103 8.79 -6.73 -12.32
C THR A 103 8.44 -7.40 -10.98
N ASN A 104 9.42 -7.55 -10.08
CA ASN A 104 9.15 -7.87 -8.68
C ASN A 104 8.96 -6.62 -7.80
N ASP A 105 9.25 -5.42 -8.31
CA ASP A 105 8.69 -4.18 -7.73
C ASP A 105 7.36 -3.88 -8.42
N VAL A 106 6.36 -4.72 -8.11
CA VAL A 106 5.02 -4.18 -7.94
C VAL A 106 5.11 -3.25 -6.73
N GLY A 107 5.63 -2.03 -6.93
CA GLY A 107 5.23 -0.92 -6.08
C GLY A 107 3.70 -0.99 -6.03
N PRO A 108 3.07 -0.96 -4.84
CA PRO A 108 1.68 -1.31 -4.69
C PRO A 108 0.88 -0.53 -5.73
N ALA A 109 0.27 -1.26 -6.67
CA ALA A 109 -0.57 -0.64 -7.68
C ALA A 109 -1.54 0.25 -6.91
N THR A 110 -1.56 1.56 -7.19
CA THR A 110 -2.55 2.44 -6.60
C THR A 110 -3.91 1.79 -6.85
N PRO A 111 -4.63 1.39 -5.79
CA PRO A 111 -5.83 0.59 -5.96
C PRO A 111 -6.80 1.38 -6.83
N SER A 112 -7.43 0.74 -7.82
CA SER A 112 -8.39 1.45 -8.66
C SER A 112 -9.56 1.94 -7.80
N THR A 113 -10.23 3.00 -8.23
CA THR A 113 -11.42 3.53 -7.56
C THR A 113 -12.47 2.44 -7.33
N GLU A 114 -12.65 1.53 -8.29
CA GLU A 114 -13.54 0.37 -8.19
C GLU A 114 -13.10 -0.60 -7.08
N ALA A 115 -11.80 -0.87 -6.99
CA ALA A 115 -11.25 -1.76 -5.96
C ALA A 115 -11.41 -1.14 -4.55
N VAL A 116 -11.19 0.16 -4.40
CA VAL A 116 -11.38 0.87 -3.12
C VAL A 116 -12.87 0.90 -2.73
N ASN A 117 -13.77 1.13 -3.68
CA ASN A 117 -15.21 1.14 -3.42
C ASN A 117 -15.78 -0.24 -3.08
N ALA A 118 -15.10 -1.33 -3.48
CA ALA A 118 -15.47 -2.69 -3.12
C ALA A 118 -15.02 -3.10 -1.71
N LEU A 119 -14.19 -2.29 -1.03
CA LEU A 119 -13.77 -2.56 0.35
C LEU A 119 -14.97 -2.45 1.29
N THR A 120 -15.06 -3.41 2.22
CA THR A 120 -16.01 -3.32 3.33
C THR A 120 -15.63 -2.17 4.25
N LEU A 121 -16.64 -1.46 4.76
CA LEU A 121 -16.41 -0.45 5.79
C LEU A 121 -15.75 -1.10 7.01
N ALA A 122 -14.65 -0.49 7.45
CA ALA A 122 -13.88 -0.97 8.58
C ALA A 122 -14.57 -0.64 9.92
N GLU A 123 -14.35 -1.46 10.95
CA GLU A 123 -14.69 -1.05 12.31
C GLU A 123 -13.73 0.04 12.78
N LYS A 124 -14.17 0.85 13.73
CA LYS A 124 -13.39 1.97 14.26
C LYS A 124 -11.98 1.56 14.71
N LYS A 125 -11.85 0.42 15.41
CA LYS A 125 -10.58 -0.13 15.90
C LYS A 125 -9.62 -0.51 14.78
N ASP A 126 -10.11 -0.90 13.61
CA ASP A 126 -9.27 -1.34 12.49
C ASP A 126 -8.37 -0.22 11.97
N THR A 127 -8.74 1.04 12.21
CA THR A 127 -7.91 2.20 11.88
C THR A 127 -6.60 2.27 12.67
N LEU A 128 -6.50 1.54 13.80
CA LEU A 128 -5.31 1.44 14.63
C LEU A 128 -4.31 0.37 14.15
N ARG A 129 -4.70 -0.46 13.18
CA ARG A 129 -3.90 -1.60 12.72
C ARG A 129 -2.63 -1.12 12.00
N GLY A 130 -1.50 -1.73 12.34
CA GLY A 130 -0.20 -1.47 11.70
C GLY A 130 0.44 -0.13 12.10
N LEU A 131 -0.10 0.57 13.11
CA LEU A 131 0.52 1.77 13.64
C LEU A 131 1.82 1.41 14.37
N ASN A 132 2.94 1.92 13.87
CA ASN A 132 4.27 1.78 14.48
C ASN A 132 4.48 2.69 15.71
N GLY A 133 3.51 3.57 15.98
CA GLY A 133 3.51 4.51 17.10
C GLY A 133 2.55 5.66 16.81
N VAL A 134 2.41 6.56 17.78
CA VAL A 134 1.55 7.74 17.67
C VAL A 134 2.25 8.96 18.26
N PHE A 135 2.07 10.12 17.65
CA PHE A 135 2.48 11.38 18.28
C PHE A 135 1.40 11.85 19.24
N VAL A 136 1.83 12.41 20.37
CA VAL A 136 0.95 12.98 21.37
C VAL A 136 1.67 14.11 22.09
N ASP A 137 1.07 15.30 22.10
CA ASP A 137 1.52 16.42 22.93
C ASP A 137 0.31 17.08 23.58
N LEU A 138 0.09 16.76 24.85
CA LEU A 138 -1.05 17.25 25.61
C LEU A 138 -0.67 18.40 26.54
N ARG A 139 0.60 18.80 26.58
CA ARG A 139 1.10 19.75 27.59
C ARG A 139 0.42 21.11 27.53
N ALA A 140 -0.04 21.51 26.34
CA ALA A 140 -0.78 22.74 26.08
C ALA A 140 -2.32 22.59 26.17
N VAL A 141 -2.84 21.40 26.49
CA VAL A 141 -4.28 21.17 26.60
C VAL A 141 -4.83 21.84 27.86
N ILE A 142 -5.87 22.65 27.66
CA ILE A 142 -6.59 23.33 28.73
C ILE A 142 -7.61 22.36 29.33
N GLY A 143 -7.55 22.20 30.65
CA GLY A 143 -8.48 21.36 31.41
C GLY A 143 -9.78 22.07 31.80
N PRO A 144 -10.62 21.42 32.63
CA PRO A 144 -11.80 22.05 33.20
C PRO A 144 -11.44 23.31 33.99
N ALA A 145 -12.38 24.25 34.04
CA ALA A 145 -12.27 25.42 34.91
C ALA A 145 -12.12 24.95 36.38
N GLY A 146 -11.10 25.44 37.08
CA GLY A 146 -10.84 25.08 38.47
C GLY A 146 -10.03 23.80 38.68
N TYR A 147 -9.53 23.14 37.62
CA TYR A 147 -8.57 22.04 37.78
C TYR A 147 -7.33 22.51 38.55
N LYS A 148 -6.96 21.77 39.60
CA LYS A 148 -5.78 22.11 40.42
C LYS A 148 -4.52 21.63 39.70
N GLY A 149 -3.77 22.55 39.10
CA GLY A 149 -2.50 22.27 38.43
C GLY A 149 -2.58 22.38 36.91
N THR A 150 -1.59 21.81 36.22
CA THR A 150 -1.47 21.86 34.75
C THR A 150 -2.08 20.60 34.13
N PHE A 151 -3.39 20.61 33.91
CA PHE A 151 -4.16 19.49 33.34
C PHE A 151 -3.45 18.83 32.14
N GLY A 152 -2.98 19.63 31.18
CA GLY A 152 -2.27 19.12 30.02
C GLY A 152 -0.98 18.37 30.36
N GLN A 153 -0.20 18.85 31.32
CA GLN A 153 1.04 18.19 31.77
C GLN A 153 0.74 16.89 32.52
N VAL A 154 -0.26 16.90 33.40
CA VAL A 154 -0.72 15.71 34.14
C VAL A 154 -1.22 14.66 33.14
N SER A 155 -2.07 15.06 32.19
CA SER A 155 -2.61 14.19 31.15
C SER A 155 -1.50 13.60 30.27
N HIS A 156 -0.53 14.42 29.86
CA HIS A 156 0.60 13.96 29.04
C HIS A 156 1.46 12.94 29.79
N THR A 157 1.74 13.19 31.07
CA THR A 157 2.56 12.30 31.91
C THR A 157 1.85 10.96 32.10
N HIS A 158 0.58 10.98 32.52
CA HIS A 158 -0.23 9.77 32.71
C HIS A 158 -0.31 8.94 31.42
N LEU A 159 -0.63 9.56 30.29
CA LEU A 159 -0.70 8.87 29.01
C LEU A 159 0.65 8.25 28.61
N SER A 160 1.75 8.98 28.81
CA SER A 160 3.09 8.48 28.47
C SER A 160 3.47 7.26 29.29
N GLU A 161 3.17 7.26 30.58
CA GLU A 161 3.39 6.10 31.46
C GLU A 161 2.54 4.90 31.03
N GLN A 162 1.24 5.11 30.77
CA GLN A 162 0.36 4.03 30.33
C GLN A 162 0.77 3.45 28.98
N PHE A 163 1.24 4.27 28.05
CA PHE A 163 1.70 3.81 26.74
C PHE A 163 3.02 3.05 26.85
N ALA A 164 3.95 3.51 27.69
CA ALA A 164 5.18 2.79 27.97
C ALA A 164 4.89 1.41 28.57
N LEU A 165 3.98 1.32 29.55
CA LEU A 165 3.55 0.04 30.14
C LEU A 165 2.83 -0.87 29.13
N ALA A 166 2.08 -0.29 28.19
CA ALA A 166 1.37 -1.02 27.15
C ALA A 166 2.28 -1.44 25.98
N GLY A 167 3.51 -0.93 25.90
CA GLY A 167 4.42 -1.15 24.77
C GLY A 167 4.04 -0.38 23.51
N ILE A 168 3.30 0.73 23.63
CA ILE A 168 2.88 1.58 22.51
C ILE A 168 3.90 2.71 22.33
N PRO A 169 4.62 2.78 21.19
CA PRO A 169 5.62 3.82 20.97
C PRO A 169 4.99 5.22 20.83
N ILE A 170 5.52 6.18 21.59
CA ILE A 170 5.25 7.61 21.37
C ILE A 170 6.30 8.15 20.41
N LEU A 171 5.85 8.62 19.25
CA LEU A 171 6.71 9.17 18.21
C LEU A 171 7.14 10.59 18.56
N SER A 172 8.35 10.97 18.14
CA SER A 172 8.70 12.39 18.05
C SER A 172 7.84 13.08 16.98
N LYS A 173 7.80 14.42 17.00
CA LYS A 173 7.08 15.17 15.97
C LYS A 173 7.62 14.87 14.56
N ASP A 174 8.93 14.77 14.42
CA ASP A 174 9.59 14.52 13.14
C ASP A 174 9.34 13.09 12.65
N ASP A 175 9.39 12.10 13.56
CA ASP A 175 9.08 10.70 13.22
C ASP A 175 7.63 10.53 12.79
N MET A 176 6.68 11.22 13.45
CA MET A 176 5.28 11.18 13.06
C MET A 176 5.03 11.78 11.68
N LEU A 177 5.78 12.81 11.28
CA LEU A 177 5.65 13.39 9.94
C LEU A 177 6.09 12.42 8.83
N LEU A 178 6.98 11.48 9.16
CA LEU A 178 7.47 10.41 8.28
C LEU A 178 6.61 9.13 8.38
N ALA A 179 5.92 8.93 9.50
CA ALA A 179 5.08 7.76 9.72
C ALA A 179 3.86 7.72 8.77
N PRO A 180 3.49 6.54 8.24
CA PRO A 180 2.27 6.37 7.45
C PRO A 180 1.04 6.89 8.19
N GLY A 181 0.23 7.69 7.51
CA GLY A 181 -0.97 8.26 8.10
C GLY A 181 -0.74 9.45 9.04
N LYS A 182 0.49 9.78 9.45
CA LYS A 182 0.80 10.89 10.38
C LYS A 182 -0.05 10.87 11.66
N PRO A 183 -0.02 9.75 12.40
CA PRO A 183 -0.93 9.50 13.52
C PRO A 183 -0.66 10.48 14.68
N GLU A 184 -1.67 11.28 15.02
CA GLU A 184 -1.62 12.24 16.13
C GLU A 184 -2.83 12.05 17.05
N LEU A 185 -2.56 11.84 18.33
CA LEU A 185 -3.57 11.81 19.37
C LEU A 185 -3.83 13.20 19.94
N SER A 186 -5.09 13.47 20.23
CA SER A 186 -5.51 14.71 20.88
C SER A 186 -6.62 14.46 21.89
N ILE A 187 -6.58 15.21 22.98
CA ILE A 187 -7.61 15.24 24.02
C ILE A 187 -8.32 16.59 23.96
N ARG A 188 -9.64 16.57 24.13
CA ARG A 188 -10.47 17.76 24.26
C ARG A 188 -11.43 17.61 25.43
N PHE A 189 -11.38 18.58 26.35
CA PHE A 189 -12.42 18.76 27.35
C PHE A 189 -13.57 19.61 26.79
N SER A 190 -14.80 19.19 27.06
CA SER A 190 -16.03 19.86 26.61
C SER A 190 -16.93 20.10 27.83
N PRO A 191 -17.08 21.34 28.29
CA PRO A 191 -18.10 21.68 29.29
C PRO A 191 -19.49 21.63 28.65
N GLU A 192 -20.47 21.04 29.33
CA GLU A 192 -21.88 21.13 28.93
C GLU A 192 -22.36 22.59 29.09
N ILE A 193 -23.04 23.14 28.07
CA ILE A 193 -23.49 24.53 28.07
C ILE A 193 -24.98 24.64 28.50
N GLN A 194 -25.76 23.55 28.46
CA GLN A 194 -27.17 23.51 28.89
C GLN A 194 -27.58 22.14 29.47
N GLY A 195 -28.05 22.10 30.72
CA GLY A 195 -28.60 20.89 31.37
C GLY A 195 -27.83 20.45 32.63
N CYS A 196 -28.53 19.94 33.64
CA CYS A 196 -28.00 19.66 34.98
C CYS A 196 -27.11 18.39 35.05
N ARG A 197 -25.86 18.51 34.57
CA ARG A 197 -24.65 17.62 34.61
C ARG A 197 -24.39 16.80 33.32
N PRO A 198 -23.13 16.46 33.02
CA PRO A 198 -21.87 17.17 33.22
C PRO A 198 -20.92 17.05 32.00
N TRP A 199 -19.74 17.67 32.09
CA TRP A 199 -18.73 17.72 31.05
C TRP A 199 -18.32 16.36 30.45
N SER A 200 -17.68 16.39 29.28
CA SER A 200 -17.05 15.22 28.65
C SER A 200 -15.61 15.46 28.23
N LEU A 201 -14.83 14.38 28.22
CA LEU A 201 -13.47 14.31 27.71
C LEU A 201 -13.46 13.43 26.46
N SER A 202 -13.11 14.03 25.33
CA SER A 202 -12.96 13.33 24.05
C SER A 202 -11.50 13.03 23.77
N PHE A 203 -11.19 11.79 23.41
CA PHE A 203 -9.88 11.35 22.97
C PHE A 203 -9.96 10.92 21.52
N SER A 204 -9.06 11.39 20.66
CA SER A 204 -9.16 11.15 19.22
C SER A 204 -7.80 10.99 18.55
N LEU A 205 -7.74 10.07 17.60
CA LEU A 205 -6.63 9.86 16.69
C LEU A 205 -6.96 10.50 15.35
N LYS A 206 -6.09 11.41 14.91
CA LYS A 206 -6.12 11.99 13.58
C LYS A 206 -5.11 11.28 12.69
N GLN A 207 -5.55 10.91 11.51
CA GLN A 207 -4.71 10.32 10.48
C GLN A 207 -5.01 10.96 9.12
N THR A 208 -4.12 10.67 8.18
CA THR A 208 -4.27 11.01 6.78
C THR A 208 -5.15 9.96 6.10
N MET A 209 -6.22 10.40 5.44
CA MET A 209 -7.20 9.55 4.76
C MET A 209 -7.34 9.99 3.30
N LEU A 210 -7.64 9.04 2.41
CA LEU A 210 -7.94 9.30 1.00
C LEU A 210 -9.44 9.25 0.76
N LEU A 211 -9.94 10.10 -0.14
CA LEU A 211 -11.34 10.06 -0.55
C LEU A 211 -11.55 8.94 -1.57
N SER A 212 -12.43 7.98 -1.28
CA SER A 212 -12.65 6.83 -2.19
C SER A 212 -13.11 7.24 -3.60
N ARG A 213 -13.85 8.34 -3.72
CA ARG A 213 -14.27 8.91 -5.02
C ARG A 213 -13.11 9.49 -5.84
N ASP A 214 -12.08 10.01 -5.18
CA ASP A 214 -10.91 10.64 -5.81
C ASP A 214 -9.67 10.47 -4.93
N LEU A 215 -8.84 9.47 -5.27
CA LEU A 215 -7.66 9.10 -4.50
C LEU A 215 -6.53 10.15 -4.56
N ASN A 216 -6.68 11.22 -5.36
CA ASN A 216 -5.77 12.36 -5.34
C ASN A 216 -6.10 13.34 -4.21
N VAL A 217 -7.30 13.23 -3.60
CA VAL A 217 -7.71 14.06 -2.47
C VAL A 217 -7.29 13.38 -1.17
N LYS A 218 -6.38 14.06 -0.46
CA LYS A 218 -5.83 13.62 0.82
C LYS A 218 -6.26 14.56 1.92
N LEU A 219 -6.93 14.03 2.94
CA LEU A 219 -7.48 14.78 4.06
C LEU A 219 -6.83 14.35 5.37
N ARG A 220 -6.81 15.25 6.34
CA ARG A 220 -6.45 14.94 7.72
C ARG A 220 -7.72 14.92 8.57
N ASN A 221 -8.11 13.77 9.07
CA ASN A 221 -9.38 13.62 9.79
C ASN A 221 -9.26 12.62 10.95
N THR A 222 -10.25 12.62 11.84
CA THR A 222 -10.37 11.68 12.95
C THR A 222 -10.74 10.29 12.41
N SER A 223 -9.83 9.33 12.59
CA SER A 223 -10.01 7.93 12.20
C SER A 223 -10.50 7.07 13.36
N TRP A 224 -10.08 7.41 14.59
CA TRP A 224 -10.51 6.77 15.83
C TRP A 224 -10.81 7.82 16.90
N SER A 225 -11.71 7.50 17.80
CA SER A 225 -12.04 8.34 18.96
C SER A 225 -12.67 7.53 20.10
N THR A 226 -12.78 8.14 21.26
CA THR A 226 -13.69 7.70 22.32
C THR A 226 -13.97 8.89 23.21
N SER A 227 -14.98 8.81 24.06
CA SER A 227 -15.27 9.84 25.03
C SER A 227 -15.71 9.21 26.33
N SER A 228 -15.30 9.81 27.44
CA SER A 228 -15.85 9.54 28.75
C SER A 228 -16.20 10.87 29.42
N GLY A 229 -17.16 10.86 30.31
CA GLY A 229 -17.65 12.05 30.99
C GLY A 229 -18.42 11.65 32.21
N GLN A 230 -18.63 12.61 33.10
CA GLN A 230 -19.41 12.36 34.30
C GLN A 230 -20.87 12.06 33.90
N ASP A 231 -21.61 11.32 34.72
CA ASP A 231 -23.04 11.04 34.52
C ASP A 231 -23.82 11.67 35.69
N GLN A 232 -25.12 11.91 35.53
CA GLN A 232 -25.97 12.31 36.66
C GLN A 232 -25.98 11.27 37.79
N SER A 233 -25.85 10.00 37.43
CA SER A 233 -25.82 8.86 38.34
C SER A 233 -24.49 8.67 39.09
N ASP A 234 -23.39 9.24 38.59
CA ASP A 234 -22.08 9.21 39.23
C ASP A 234 -21.45 10.60 39.21
N ILE A 235 -21.73 11.38 40.26
CA ILE A 235 -21.22 12.74 40.44
C ILE A 235 -19.73 12.79 40.82
N ASP A 236 -19.23 11.72 41.42
CA ASP A 236 -17.87 11.70 41.94
C ASP A 236 -16.88 11.32 40.84
N TYR A 237 -17.37 10.83 39.69
CA TYR A 237 -16.59 10.63 38.47
C TYR A 237 -15.93 11.94 38.03
N ASP A 238 -14.60 11.98 38.13
CA ASP A 238 -13.81 13.18 37.85
C ASP A 238 -13.09 13.11 36.49
N VAL A 239 -12.41 14.20 36.12
CA VAL A 239 -11.73 14.27 34.82
C VAL A 239 -10.53 13.31 34.74
N ASP A 240 -9.94 12.95 35.87
CA ASP A 240 -8.85 11.99 35.91
C ASP A 240 -9.38 10.56 35.71
N ASP A 241 -10.59 10.23 36.20
CA ASP A 241 -11.32 9.01 35.86
C ASP A 241 -11.62 8.94 34.36
N ALA A 242 -12.15 10.02 33.79
CA ALA A 242 -12.41 10.11 32.36
C ALA A 242 -11.15 9.89 31.52
N LEU A 243 -10.03 10.49 31.94
CA LEU A 243 -8.74 10.31 31.28
C LEU A 243 -8.27 8.86 31.34
N ARG A 244 -8.34 8.21 32.52
CA ARG A 244 -7.98 6.80 32.69
C ARG A 244 -8.79 5.92 31.75
N ASP A 245 -10.10 6.14 31.67
CA ASP A 245 -10.98 5.30 30.87
C ASP A 245 -10.76 5.47 29.37
N VAL A 246 -10.63 6.70 28.87
CA VAL A 246 -10.38 6.90 27.43
C VAL A 246 -9.01 6.36 27.00
N VAL A 247 -7.99 6.44 27.86
CA VAL A 247 -6.66 5.86 27.61
C VAL A 247 -6.73 4.33 27.63
N LYS A 248 -7.44 3.74 28.60
CA LYS A 248 -7.66 2.30 28.68
C LYS A 248 -8.35 1.75 27.44
N VAL A 249 -9.38 2.43 26.94
CA VAL A 249 -10.09 2.05 25.71
C VAL A 249 -9.17 2.11 24.50
N PHE A 250 -8.34 3.15 24.37
CA PHE A 250 -7.36 3.22 23.28
C PHE A 250 -6.36 2.06 23.33
N ILE A 251 -5.77 1.79 24.50
CA ILE A 251 -4.81 0.69 24.67
C ILE A 251 -5.45 -0.65 24.34
N HIS A 252 -6.68 -0.87 24.81
CA HIS A 252 -7.46 -2.06 24.50
C HIS A 252 -7.66 -2.24 23.00
N ASP A 253 -8.18 -1.21 22.32
CA ASP A 253 -8.44 -1.28 20.88
C ASP A 253 -7.14 -1.43 20.07
N TYR A 254 -6.08 -0.75 20.47
CA TYR A 254 -4.76 -0.85 19.84
C TYR A 254 -4.21 -2.27 19.94
N LYS A 255 -4.26 -2.88 21.14
CA LYS A 255 -3.76 -4.23 21.34
C LYS A 255 -4.61 -5.28 20.64
N LEU A 256 -5.94 -5.13 20.62
CA LEU A 256 -6.83 -6.04 19.89
C LEU A 256 -6.48 -6.20 18.41
N VAL A 257 -5.95 -5.16 17.76
CA VAL A 257 -5.64 -5.21 16.33
C VAL A 257 -4.15 -5.32 16.00
N ASN A 258 -3.25 -5.15 16.98
CA ASN A 258 -1.79 -5.17 16.77
C ASN A 258 -1.04 -6.25 17.58
N ASP A 259 -1.62 -6.79 18.65
CA ASP A 259 -1.00 -7.81 19.49
C ASP A 259 -1.77 -9.14 19.39
N PRO A 260 -1.26 -10.15 18.66
CA PRO A 260 -1.94 -11.43 18.49
C PRO A 260 -2.05 -12.24 19.78
N ASN A 261 -1.28 -11.89 20.82
CA ASN A 261 -1.31 -12.57 22.12
C ASN A 261 -2.14 -11.81 23.16
N TYR A 262 -2.75 -10.68 22.79
CA TYR A 262 -3.56 -9.91 23.71
C TYR A 262 -4.87 -10.62 24.04
N VAL A 263 -5.02 -11.01 25.30
CA VAL A 263 -6.29 -11.51 25.85
C VAL A 263 -7.01 -10.31 26.47
N PRO A 264 -8.11 -9.84 25.87
CA PRO A 264 -8.83 -8.69 26.41
C PRO A 264 -9.38 -9.03 27.80
N PRO A 265 -9.24 -8.14 28.79
CA PRO A 265 -9.93 -8.31 30.06
C PRO A 265 -11.44 -8.29 29.81
N VAL A 266 -12.19 -9.07 30.58
CA VAL A 266 -13.67 -9.00 30.55
C VAL A 266 -14.06 -7.61 31.04
N LEU A 267 -14.41 -6.73 30.11
CA LEU A 267 -14.94 -5.41 30.42
C LEU A 267 -16.39 -5.62 30.86
N ASN A 268 -16.62 -5.64 32.18
CA ASN A 268 -17.96 -5.46 32.71
C ASN A 268 -18.42 -4.06 32.31
N LYS A 269 -19.49 -4.00 31.51
CA LYS A 269 -20.19 -2.76 31.19
C LYS A 269 -20.83 -2.17 32.43
#